data_AF-A0A6M1YFM3-F1
#
_entry.id   AF-A0A6M1YFM3-F1
#
_cell.length_a   1.000
_cell.length_b   1.000
_cell.length_c   1.000
_cell.angle_alpha   90.00
_cell.angle_beta   90.00
_cell.angle_gamma   90.00
#
_symmetry.space_group_name_H-M   'P 1'
#
loop_
_entity.id
_entity.type
_entity.pdbx_description
1 polymer ?
#
loop_
_entity_poly.entity_id
_entity_poly.type
_entity_poly.pdbx_seq_one_letter_code
_entity_poly.pdbx_strand_id
1 'polypeptide(L)' 'MSEEDLQKLKTHIATLESKIDQLESELAYLNQLLLKFGFPEGIDSLKLAIEELLDDEDFPTPPEQS' A
#
# COMPACT_ATOMS: atom_id res chain seq x y z
N MET A 1 5.64 33.78 10.24
CA MET A 1 6.11 32.39 10.36
C MET A 1 7.55 32.46 10.84
N SER A 2 7.87 31.87 11.99
CA SER A 2 9.24 31.95 12.52
C SER A 2 10.18 31.06 11.71
N GLU A 3 11.50 31.32 11.78
CA GLU A 3 12.51 30.44 11.17
C GLU A 3 12.44 29.03 11.77
N GLU A 4 12.09 28.92 13.05
CA GLU A 4 11.89 27.65 13.73
C GLU A 4 10.70 26.87 13.15
N ASP A 5 9.57 27.53 12.87
CA ASP A 5 8.40 26.90 12.25
C ASP A 5 8.73 26.41 10.83
N LEU A 6 9.48 27.21 10.07
CA LEU A 6 9.91 26.83 8.72
C LEU A 6 10.83 25.61 8.76
N GLN A 7 11.73 25.54 9.74
CA GLN A 7 12.64 24.40 9.89
C GLN A 7 11.89 23.13 10.30
N LYS A 8 10.92 23.23 11.23
CA LYS A 8 10.05 22.09 11.61
C LYS A 8 9.27 21.56 10.41
N LEU A 9 8.72 22.46 9.59
CA LEU A 9 7.98 22.07 8.38
C LEU A 9 8.88 21.35 7.37
N LYS A 10 10.10 21.85 7.14
CA LYS A 10 11.06 21.20 6.24
C LYS A 10 11.44 19.79 6.70
N THR A 11 11.71 19.61 8.00
CA THR A 11 12.01 18.29 8.56
C THR A 11 10.82 17.35 8.42
N HIS A 12 9.60 17.85 8.63
CA HIS A 12 8.39 17.06 8.46
C HIS A 12 8.20 16.61 7.01
N ILE A 13 8.39 17.52 6.05
CA ILE A 13 8.34 17.21 4.62
C ILE A 13 9.36 16.12 4.27
N ALA A 14 10.63 16.28 4.65
CA ALA A 14 11.67 15.28 4.39
C ALA A 14 11.34 13.91 4.99
N THR A 15 10.70 13.88 6.16
CA THR A 15 10.24 12.63 6.79
C THR A 15 9.11 11.98 5.99
N LEU A 16 8.18 12.78 5.46
CA LEU A 16 7.10 12.27 4.63
C LEU A 16 7.61 11.78 3.27
N GLU A 17 8.53 12.51 2.64
CA GLU A 17 9.20 12.10 1.40
C GLU A 17 9.89 10.74 1.57
N SER A 18 10.71 10.58 2.63
CA SER A 18 11.35 9.29 2.90
C SER A 18 10.36 8.15 3.14
N LYS A 19 9.19 8.43 3.74
CA LYS A 19 8.13 7.42 3.92
C LYS A 19 7.48 7.04 2.60
N ILE A 20 7.24 8.01 1.72
CA ILE A 20 6.70 7.77 0.39
C ILE A 20 7.66 6.89 -0.40
N ASP A 21 8.95 7.24 -0.44
CA ASP A 21 9.97 6.46 -1.15
C ASP A 21 10.02 5.00 -0.67
N GLN A 22 9.91 4.78 0.65
CA GLN A 22 9.85 3.45 1.22
C GLN A 22 8.58 2.70 0.79
N LEU A 23 7.41 3.33 0.91
CA LEU A 23 6.13 2.71 0.55
C LEU A 23 6.06 2.37 -0.95
N GLU A 24 6.56 3.25 -1.81
CA GLU A 24 6.63 3.00 -3.26
C GLU A 24 7.56 1.82 -3.57
N SER A 25 8.69 1.73 -2.89
CA SER A 25 9.64 0.61 -3.04
C SER A 25 9.03 -0.72 -2.59
N GLU A 26 8.35 -0.74 -1.44
CA GLU A 26 7.66 -1.92 -0.92
C GLU A 26 6.51 -2.36 -1.84
N LEU A 27 5.72 -1.41 -2.32
CA LEU A 27 4.62 -1.66 -3.26
C LEU A 27 5.14 -2.24 -4.59
N ALA A 28 6.23 -1.68 -5.12
CA ALA A 28 6.87 -2.16 -6.33
C ALA A 28 7.41 -3.59 -6.15
N TYR A 29 8.04 -3.88 -5.02
CA TYR A 29 8.51 -5.22 -4.69
C TYR A 29 7.36 -6.22 -4.58
N LEU A 30 6.26 -5.86 -3.90
CA LEU A 30 5.07 -6.69 -3.80
C LEU A 30 4.48 -6.97 -5.18
N ASN A 31 4.38 -5.96 -6.04
CA ASN A 31 3.90 -6.12 -7.41
C ASN A 31 4.77 -7.11 -8.21
N GLN A 32 6.10 -7.00 -8.10
CA GLN A 32 7.02 -7.95 -8.72
C GLN A 32 6.86 -9.37 -8.18
N LEU A 33 6.57 -9.53 -6.89
CA LEU A 33 6.31 -10.82 -6.30
C LEU A 33 5.04 -11.43 -6.89
N LEU A 34 3.94 -10.67 -6.96
CA LEU A 34 2.68 -11.13 -7.52
C LEU A 34 2.83 -11.57 -8.98
N LEU A 35 3.54 -10.79 -9.80
CA LEU A 35 3.87 -11.16 -11.18
C LEU A 35 4.60 -12.51 -11.26
N LYS A 36 5.54 -12.77 -10.35
CA LYS A 36 6.29 -14.05 -10.29
C LYS A 36 5.43 -15.22 -9.82
N PHE A 37 4.42 -14.96 -9.00
CA PHE A 37 3.51 -15.97 -8.45
C PHE A 37 2.32 -16.29 -9.36
N GLY A 38 2.22 -15.64 -10.52
CA GLY A 38 1.20 -15.95 -11.53
C GLY A 38 0.00 -15.01 -11.55
N PHE A 39 0.08 -13.86 -10.88
CA PHE A 39 -0.87 -12.76 -11.06
C PHE A 39 -0.41 -11.90 -12.26
N PRO A 40 -1.04 -12.00 -13.45
CA PRO A 40 -0.49 -11.46 -14.70
C PRO A 40 -0.33 -9.93 -14.72
N GLU A 41 -1.15 -9.21 -13.96
CA GLU A 41 -1.07 -7.75 -13.79
C GLU A 41 -0.68 -7.36 -12.36
N GLY A 42 -0.11 -8.32 -11.61
CA GLY A 42 0.38 -8.11 -10.25
C GLY A 42 -0.73 -7.69 -9.29
N ILE A 43 -0.63 -6.48 -8.76
CA ILE A 43 -1.58 -5.95 -7.76
C ILE A 43 -3.00 -5.86 -8.32
N ASP A 44 -3.17 -5.49 -9.59
CA ASP A 44 -4.51 -5.30 -10.15
C ASP A 44 -5.24 -6.63 -10.31
N SER A 45 -4.55 -7.68 -10.78
CA SER A 45 -5.11 -9.04 -10.79
C SER A 45 -5.40 -9.56 -9.38
N LEU A 46 -4.59 -9.20 -8.38
CA LEU A 46 -4.86 -9.57 -6.98
C LEU A 46 -6.13 -8.90 -6.47
N LYS A 47 -6.33 -7.61 -6.75
CA LYS A 47 -7.54 -6.88 -6.34
C LYS A 47 -8.78 -7.52 -6.93
N LEU A 48 -8.76 -7.80 -8.24
CA LEU A 48 -9.88 -8.46 -8.91
C LEU A 48 -10.20 -9.82 -8.29
N ALA A 49 -9.18 -10.64 -8.04
CA ALA A 49 -9.36 -11.93 -7.38
C ALA A 49 -9.96 -11.80 -5.97
N ILE A 50 -9.58 -10.76 -5.21
CA ILE A 50 -10.14 -10.48 -3.89
C ILE A 50 -11.58 -9.97 -3.99
N GLU A 51 -11.87 -9.07 -4.94
CA GLU A 51 -13.22 -8.56 -5.19
C GLU A 51 -14.16 -9.70 -5.56
N GLU A 52 -13.74 -10.60 -6.45
CA GLU A 52 -14.50 -11.81 -6.80
C GLU A 52 -14.73 -12.73 -5.59
N LEU A 53 -13.72 -12.92 -4.73
CA LEU A 53 -13.86 -13.71 -3.50
C LEU A 53 -14.80 -13.07 -2.48
N LEU A 54 -14.80 -11.75 -2.36
CA LEU A 54 -15.67 -11.03 -1.42
C LEU A 54 -17.12 -10.98 -1.90
N ASP A 55 -17.34 -10.99 -3.21
CA ASP A 55 -18.67 -11.08 -3.82
C ASP A 55 -19.25 -12.51 -3.76
N ASP A 56 -18.41 -13.52 -3.49
CA ASP A 56 -18.84 -14.90 -3.26
C ASP A 56 -19.45 -15.03 -1.83
N GLU A 57 -20.77 -15.22 -1.73
CA GLU A 57 -21.49 -15.25 -0.43
C GLU A 57 -21.05 -16.37 0.53
N ASP A 58 -20.27 -17.34 0.04
CA ASP A 58 -19.67 -18.42 0.83
C ASP A 58 -18.30 -18.05 1.46
N PHE A 59 -17.76 -16.86 1.17
CA PHE A 59 -16.48 -16.44 1.74
C PHE A 59 -16.66 -15.90 3.18
N PRO A 60 -16.00 -16.50 4.19
CA PRO A 60 -16.15 -16.05 5.57
C PRO A 60 -15.58 -14.64 5.71
N THR A 61 -16.42 -13.70 6.17
CA THR A 61 -15.94 -12.38 6.58
C THR A 61 -14.88 -12.56 7.68
N PRO A 62 -13.69 -11.94 7.54
CA PRO A 62 -12.71 -11.96 8.62
C PRO A 62 -13.35 -11.43 9.91
N PRO A 63 -13.03 -12.02 11.08
CA PRO A 63 -13.59 -11.53 12.33
C PRO A 63 -13.23 -10.04 12.48
N GLU A 64 -14.23 -9.21 12.78
CA GLU A 64 -14.02 -7.80 13.08
C GLU A 64 -12.93 -7.68 14.16
N GLN A 65 -11.81 -7.07 13.79
CA GLN A 65 -10.75 -6.81 14.77
C GLN A 65 -11.24 -5.70 15.71
N SER A 66 -11.55 -6.11 16.94
CA SER A 66 -12.02 -5.25 18.05
C SER A 66 -10.95 -4.32 18.59
#